data_AF-A0A7S4HFS5-F1
#
_entry.id   AF-A0A7S4HFS5-F1
#
_cell.length_a   1.000
_cell.length_b   1.000
_cell.length_c   1.000
_cell.angle_alpha   90.00
_cell.angle_beta   90.00
_cell.angle_gamma   90.00
#
_symmetry.space_group_name_H-M   'P 1'
#
loop_
_entity.id
_entity.type
_entity.pdbx_description
1 polymer ?
#
loop_
_entity_poly.entity_id
_entity_poly.type
_entity_poly.pdbx_seq_one_letter_code
_entity_poly.pdbx_strand_id
1 'polypeptide(L)'
;ETNGHVCVASLHVMCKLQPTTAEQRVFAVVAKLEDEDYDMRIWVMKTLGIMLEPAVLAQHAAAVVAKLEDEGWELRRAGLETLSKLEPATLAQHATAVAARLEDDQHKVRLAAVKTLDKLEPEEREKYLPPEE
;
A
#
# COMPACT_ATOMS: atom_id res chain seq x y z
N GLU A 1 -9.17 10.66 -22.25
CA GLU A 1 -7.81 10.11 -22.34
C GLU A 1 -6.76 11.22 -22.24
N THR A 2 -6.41 11.70 -21.04
CA THR A 2 -5.25 12.64 -20.89
C THR A 2 -4.69 12.72 -19.46
N ASN A 3 -4.89 11.77 -18.54
CA ASN A 3 -4.46 12.00 -17.14
C ASN A 3 -3.27 11.17 -16.65
N GLY A 4 -2.81 10.15 -17.40
CA GLY A 4 -1.69 9.32 -16.95
C GLY A 4 -0.30 9.94 -17.18
N HIS A 5 -0.11 10.69 -18.27
CA HIS A 5 1.23 11.10 -18.72
C HIS A 5 1.72 12.39 -18.03
N VAL A 6 0.80 13.27 -17.61
CA VAL A 6 1.14 14.49 -16.86
C VAL A 6 1.59 14.15 -15.43
N CYS A 7 1.01 13.10 -14.82
CA CYS A 7 1.29 12.73 -13.44
C CYS A 7 2.69 12.13 -13.21
N VAL A 8 3.18 11.29 -14.13
CA VAL A 8 4.54 10.71 -14.04
C VAL A 8 5.60 11.79 -14.20
N ALA A 9 5.39 12.72 -15.15
CA ALA A 9 6.31 13.84 -15.38
C ALA A 9 6.29 14.83 -14.20
N SER A 10 5.12 15.15 -13.65
CA SER A 10 4.99 16.05 -12.49
C SER A 10 5.66 15.48 -11.23
N LEU A 11 5.52 14.18 -10.93
CA LEU A 11 6.26 13.59 -9.81
C LEU A 11 7.75 13.43 -10.11
N HIS A 12 8.15 13.14 -11.36
CA HIS A 12 9.57 13.13 -11.74
C HIS A 12 10.20 14.51 -11.58
N VAL A 13 9.48 15.57 -11.96
CA VAL A 13 9.87 16.97 -11.79
C VAL A 13 9.86 17.39 -10.31
N MET A 14 8.93 16.89 -9.50
CA MET A 14 8.90 17.16 -8.05
C MET A 14 9.97 16.38 -7.26
N CYS A 15 10.23 15.11 -7.60
CA CYS A 15 11.38 14.36 -7.07
C CYS A 15 12.71 15.00 -7.49
N LYS A 16 12.73 15.68 -8.65
CA LYS A 16 13.86 16.50 -9.08
C LYS A 16 13.93 17.85 -8.35
N LEU A 17 12.83 18.38 -7.82
CA LEU A 17 12.79 19.76 -7.32
C LEU A 17 13.08 19.91 -5.82
N GLN A 18 12.41 19.29 -4.84
CA GLN A 18 12.67 19.68 -3.42
C GLN A 18 12.32 18.64 -2.36
N PRO A 19 13.03 17.50 -2.27
CA PRO A 19 13.53 17.24 -0.92
C PRO A 19 15.00 16.81 -0.88
N THR A 20 15.75 17.49 -0.02
CA THR A 20 17.17 17.27 0.25
C THR A 20 17.47 15.92 0.90
N THR A 21 16.44 15.20 1.38
CA THR A 21 16.58 13.95 2.14
C THR A 21 15.50 12.94 1.74
N ALA A 22 15.83 11.64 1.77
CA ALA A 22 14.90 10.56 1.39
C ALA A 22 13.60 10.58 2.21
N GLU A 23 13.68 10.87 3.52
CA GLU A 23 12.53 10.93 4.42
C GLU A 23 11.51 12.00 4.04
N GLN A 24 11.96 13.20 3.67
CA GLN A 24 11.08 14.28 3.22
C GLN A 24 10.40 13.94 1.89
N ARG A 25 11.06 13.16 1.01
CA ARG A 25 10.43 12.63 -0.21
C ARG A 25 9.28 11.70 0.14
N VAL A 26 9.47 10.82 1.13
CA VAL A 26 8.42 9.91 1.56
C VAL A 26 7.24 10.68 2.14
N PHE A 27 7.50 11.64 3.02
CA PHE A 27 6.45 12.43 3.66
C PHE A 27 5.62 13.23 2.64
N ALA A 28 6.28 13.88 1.67
CA ALA A 28 5.58 14.60 0.60
C ALA A 28 4.74 13.68 -0.29
N VAL A 29 5.22 12.46 -0.56
CA VAL A 29 4.50 11.45 -1.34
C VAL A 29 3.32 10.88 -0.53
N VAL A 30 3.50 10.60 0.76
CA VAL A 30 2.43 10.13 1.66
C VAL A 30 1.34 11.18 1.84
N ALA A 31 1.69 12.47 1.93
CA ALA A 31 0.70 13.56 1.96
C ALA A 31 -0.18 13.59 0.70
N LYS A 32 0.33 13.10 -0.45
CA LYS A 32 -0.45 12.96 -1.68
C LYS A 32 -1.37 11.74 -1.73
N LEU A 33 -1.38 10.90 -0.69
CA LEU A 33 -2.45 9.92 -0.48
C LEU A 33 -3.76 10.55 0.01
N GLU A 34 -3.78 11.86 0.25
CA GLU A 34 -4.98 12.65 0.58
C GLU A 34 -5.40 13.57 -0.56
N ASP A 35 -4.79 13.43 -1.74
CA ASP A 35 -5.16 14.22 -2.90
C ASP A 35 -6.61 13.91 -3.34
N GLU A 36 -7.30 14.92 -3.87
CA GLU A 36 -8.66 14.77 -4.39
C GLU A 36 -8.70 13.87 -5.63
N ASP A 37 -7.60 13.81 -6.37
CA ASP A 37 -7.47 12.95 -7.54
C ASP A 37 -7.22 11.48 -7.14
N TYR A 38 -8.24 10.65 -7.36
CA TYR A 38 -8.21 9.22 -7.08
C TYR A 38 -7.11 8.46 -7.85
N ASP A 39 -6.88 8.80 -9.12
CA ASP A 39 -5.81 8.18 -9.92
C ASP A 39 -4.45 8.55 -9.34
N MET A 40 -4.31 9.79 -8.86
CA MET A 40 -3.10 10.25 -8.19
C MET A 40 -2.85 9.48 -6.89
N ARG A 41 -3.88 9.25 -6.06
CA ARG A 41 -3.76 8.45 -4.83
C ARG A 41 -3.26 7.02 -5.13
N ILE A 42 -3.83 6.34 -6.14
CA ILE A 42 -3.42 4.98 -6.52
C ILE A 42 -1.97 4.98 -7.00
N TRP A 43 -1.62 5.95 -7.83
CA TRP A 43 -0.29 6.02 -8.42
C TRP A 43 0.78 6.30 -7.36
N VAL A 44 0.48 7.18 -6.42
CA VAL A 44 1.29 7.45 -5.23
C VAL A 44 1.52 6.16 -4.43
N MET A 45 0.46 5.38 -4.14
CA MET A 45 0.56 4.11 -3.42
C MET A 45 1.48 3.10 -4.13
N LYS A 46 1.32 2.95 -5.45
CA LYS A 46 2.19 2.06 -6.24
C LYS A 46 3.64 2.54 -6.26
N THR A 47 3.84 3.84 -6.39
CA THR A 47 5.17 4.46 -6.42
C THR A 47 5.88 4.28 -5.10
N LEU A 48 5.19 4.44 -3.96
CA LEU A 48 5.74 4.16 -2.63
C LEU A 48 6.29 2.74 -2.55
N GLY A 49 5.52 1.73 -2.97
CA GLY A 49 5.97 0.34 -2.95
C GLY A 49 7.04 -0.04 -3.98
N ILE A 50 7.43 0.85 -4.90
CA ILE A 50 8.51 0.59 -5.89
C ILE A 50 9.75 1.42 -5.55
N MET A 51 9.56 2.65 -5.09
CA MET A 51 10.63 3.61 -4.82
C MET A 51 11.26 3.41 -3.44
N LEU A 52 10.49 2.93 -2.46
CA LEU A 52 10.96 2.77 -1.08
C LEU A 52 11.56 1.40 -0.85
N GLU A 53 12.68 1.40 -0.13
CA GLU A 53 13.21 0.19 0.45
C GLU A 53 12.22 -0.39 1.48
N PRO A 54 12.15 -1.73 1.62
CA PRO A 54 11.24 -2.38 2.56
C PRO A 54 11.34 -1.84 3.99
N ALA A 55 12.55 -1.46 4.43
CA ALA A 55 12.79 -0.89 5.75
C ALA A 55 12.11 0.48 5.96
N VAL A 56 12.13 1.36 4.95
CA VAL A 56 11.46 2.68 5.02
C VAL A 56 9.96 2.53 4.80
N LEU A 57 9.57 1.60 3.93
CA LEU A 57 8.17 1.26 3.71
C LEU A 57 7.52 0.72 4.99
N ALA A 58 8.25 -0.07 5.79
CA ALA A 58 7.79 -0.58 7.08
C ALA A 58 7.43 0.54 8.06
N GLN A 59 8.22 1.61 8.11
CA GLN A 59 7.93 2.78 8.94
C GLN A 59 6.63 3.50 8.51
N HIS A 60 6.28 3.42 7.22
CA HIS A 60 5.10 4.05 6.65
C HIS A 60 3.94 3.06 6.44
N ALA A 61 4.09 1.81 6.88
CA ALA A 61 3.09 0.76 6.68
C ALA A 61 1.77 1.12 7.39
N ALA A 62 1.82 1.78 8.55
CA ALA A 62 0.64 2.31 9.23
C ALA A 62 -0.16 3.30 8.37
N ALA A 63 0.52 4.18 7.63
CA ALA A 63 -0.13 5.11 6.71
C ALA A 63 -0.76 4.37 5.52
N VAL A 64 -0.10 3.32 5.02
CA VAL A 64 -0.65 2.45 3.97
C VAL A 64 -1.90 1.70 4.47
N VAL A 65 -1.86 1.20 5.70
CA VAL A 65 -2.98 0.52 6.36
C VAL A 65 -4.18 1.44 6.50
N ALA A 66 -3.98 2.71 6.89
CA ALA A 66 -5.05 3.69 6.95
C ALA A 66 -5.73 3.90 5.58
N LYS A 67 -5.00 3.73 4.47
CA LYS A 67 -5.56 3.82 3.11
C LYS A 67 -6.25 2.54 2.64
N LEU A 68 -6.18 1.45 3.41
CA LEU A 68 -7.01 0.27 3.15
C LEU A 68 -8.49 0.51 3.48
N GLU A 69 -8.83 1.58 4.19
CA GLU A 69 -10.20 1.98 4.52
C GLU A 69 -10.78 3.02 3.54
N ASP A 70 -10.01 3.44 2.53
CA ASP A 70 -10.48 4.39 1.52
C ASP A 70 -11.64 3.81 0.69
N GLU A 71 -12.56 4.65 0.24
CA GLU A 71 -13.73 4.21 -0.53
C GLU A 71 -13.33 3.49 -1.84
N GLY A 72 -12.20 3.84 -2.44
CA GLY A 72 -11.78 3.27 -3.71
C GLY A 72 -11.07 1.91 -3.60
N TRP A 73 -11.72 0.87 -4.14
CA TRP A 73 -11.20 -0.50 -4.12
C TRP A 73 -9.83 -0.69 -4.78
N GLU A 74 -9.45 0.15 -5.75
CA GLU A 74 -8.11 0.07 -6.36
C GLU A 74 -7.03 0.60 -5.42
N LEU A 75 -7.35 1.61 -4.61
CA LEU A 75 -6.43 2.13 -3.60
C LEU A 75 -6.22 1.10 -2.49
N ARG A 76 -7.30 0.46 -2.02
CA ARG A 76 -7.21 -0.66 -1.07
C ARG A 76 -6.33 -1.78 -1.62
N ARG A 77 -6.57 -2.18 -2.88
CA ARG A 77 -5.76 -3.22 -3.54
C ARG A 77 -4.29 -2.81 -3.64
N ALA A 78 -4.00 -1.58 -4.07
CA ALA A 78 -2.63 -1.08 -4.18
C ALA A 78 -1.93 -1.06 -2.81
N GLY A 79 -2.65 -0.71 -1.73
CA GLY A 79 -2.15 -0.78 -0.37
C GLY A 79 -1.76 -2.21 0.02
N LEU A 80 -2.61 -3.19 -0.25
CA LEU A 80 -2.32 -4.61 -0.01
C LEU A 80 -1.11 -5.10 -0.83
N GLU A 81 -1.06 -4.75 -2.13
CA GLU A 81 0.08 -5.08 -2.99
C GLU A 81 1.39 -4.49 -2.45
N THR A 82 1.35 -3.26 -1.91
CA THR A 82 2.49 -2.60 -1.27
C THR A 82 2.88 -3.29 0.03
N LEU A 83 1.92 -3.64 0.90
CA LEU A 83 2.17 -4.40 2.12
C LEU A 83 2.78 -5.77 1.82
N SER A 84 2.38 -6.43 0.73
CA SER A 84 2.93 -7.72 0.30
C SER A 84 4.41 -7.69 -0.09
N LYS A 85 5.02 -6.51 -0.19
CA LYS A 85 6.46 -6.32 -0.44
C LYS A 85 7.26 -6.09 0.83
N LEU A 86 6.59 -5.89 1.97
CA LEU A 86 7.24 -5.76 3.26
C LEU A 86 7.76 -7.10 3.76
N GLU A 87 8.67 -7.04 4.72
CA GLU A 87 9.13 -8.24 5.42
C GLU A 87 7.99 -8.87 6.23
N PRO A 88 7.93 -10.22 6.31
CA PRO A 88 6.88 -10.94 7.05
C PRO A 88 6.72 -10.44 8.48
N ALA A 89 7.83 -10.10 9.15
CA ALA A 89 7.84 -9.59 10.52
C ALA A 89 7.07 -8.25 10.69
N THR A 90 7.12 -7.37 9.69
CA THR A 90 6.34 -6.11 9.73
C THR A 90 4.91 -6.36 9.26
N LEU A 91 4.74 -7.20 8.23
CA LEU A 91 3.43 -7.55 7.70
C LEU A 91 2.56 -8.18 8.79
N ALA A 92 3.15 -9.02 9.64
CA ALA A 92 2.53 -9.64 10.81
C ALA A 92 1.81 -8.62 11.72
N GLN A 93 2.45 -7.48 11.98
CA GLN A 93 1.86 -6.40 12.78
C GLN A 93 0.60 -5.79 12.15
N HIS A 94 0.47 -5.88 10.84
CA HIS A 94 -0.64 -5.37 10.06
C HIS A 94 -1.58 -6.48 9.54
N ALA A 95 -1.32 -7.74 9.90
CA ALA A 95 -2.08 -8.90 9.45
C ALA A 95 -3.56 -8.77 9.81
N THR A 96 -3.89 -8.20 10.97
CA THR A 96 -5.28 -7.96 11.39
C THR A 96 -6.02 -7.02 10.44
N ALA A 97 -5.37 -5.95 9.98
CA ALA A 97 -5.97 -5.00 9.03
C ALA A 97 -6.12 -5.62 7.63
N VAL A 98 -5.17 -6.46 7.23
CA VAL A 98 -5.25 -7.23 5.98
C VAL A 98 -6.37 -8.27 6.07
N ALA A 99 -6.51 -8.98 7.20
CA ALA A 99 -7.58 -9.93 7.45
C ALA A 99 -8.96 -9.26 7.39
N ALA A 100 -9.09 -8.03 7.91
CA ALA A 100 -10.31 -7.23 7.77
C ALA A 100 -10.66 -6.87 6.32
N ARG A 101 -9.74 -7.03 5.36
CA ARG A 101 -10.01 -6.89 3.91
C ARG A 101 -10.40 -8.22 3.23
N LEU A 102 -10.38 -9.35 3.95
CA LEU A 102 -10.96 -10.61 3.45
C LEU A 102 -12.48 -10.55 3.36
N GLU A 103 -13.12 -9.67 4.13
CA GLU A 103 -14.57 -9.42 4.09
C GLU A 103 -14.96 -8.25 3.18
N ASP A 104 -14.00 -7.71 2.41
CA ASP A 104 -14.26 -6.60 1.49
C ASP A 104 -15.25 -7.00 0.39
N ASP A 105 -16.17 -6.10 0.03
CA ASP A 105 -17.17 -6.31 -1.02
C ASP A 105 -16.51 -6.70 -2.36
N GLN A 106 -15.32 -6.15 -2.62
CA GLN A 106 -14.65 -6.33 -3.89
C GLN A 106 -13.76 -7.58 -3.90
N HIS A 107 -14.10 -8.53 -4.79
CA HIS A 107 -13.34 -9.78 -4.96
C HIS A 107 -11.84 -9.57 -5.20
N LYS A 108 -11.46 -8.53 -5.97
CA LYS A 108 -10.04 -8.21 -6.23
C LYS A 108 -9.29 -7.81 -4.97
N VAL A 109 -9.95 -7.13 -4.03
CA VAL A 109 -9.37 -6.71 -2.75
C VAL A 109 -9.22 -7.94 -1.85
N ARG A 110 -10.27 -8.77 -1.75
CA ARG A 110 -10.20 -10.05 -1.01
C ARG A 110 -9.06 -10.95 -1.50
N LEU A 111 -8.94 -11.14 -2.81
CA LEU A 111 -7.87 -11.96 -3.39
C LEU A 111 -6.48 -11.40 -3.09
N ALA A 112 -6.32 -10.07 -3.15
CA ALA A 112 -5.06 -9.42 -2.79
C ALA A 112 -4.75 -9.60 -1.30
N ALA A 113 -5.76 -9.53 -0.42
CA ALA A 113 -5.61 -9.75 1.01
C ALA A 113 -5.16 -11.19 1.29
N VAL A 114 -5.81 -12.20 0.71
CA VAL A 114 -5.39 -13.61 0.81
C VAL A 114 -3.94 -13.79 0.36
N LYS A 115 -3.57 -13.28 -0.82
CA LYS A 115 -2.18 -13.36 -1.32
C LYS A 115 -1.16 -12.66 -0.42
N THR A 116 -1.58 -11.61 0.26
CA THR A 116 -0.73 -10.86 1.18
C THR A 116 -0.53 -11.64 2.47
N LEU A 117 -1.59 -12.26 3.01
CA LEU A 117 -1.52 -13.15 4.16
C LEU A 117 -0.76 -14.45 3.85
N ASP A 118 -0.81 -14.96 2.63
CA ASP A 118 -0.07 -16.16 2.21
C ASP A 118 1.45 -15.96 2.20
N LYS A 119 1.91 -14.69 2.22
CA LYS A 119 3.33 -14.35 2.42
C LYS A 119 3.75 -14.24 3.88
N LEU A 120 2.80 -14.26 4.82
CA LEU A 120 3.13 -14.32 6.24
C LEU A 120 3.71 -15.69 6.59
N GLU A 121 4.43 -15.74 7.70
CA GLU A 121 4.82 -17.02 8.27
C GLU A 121 3.57 -17.83 8.61
N PRO A 122 3.60 -19.16 8.40
CA PRO A 122 2.45 -20.03 8.59
C PRO A 122 1.84 -19.91 9.99
N GLU A 123 2.65 -19.61 11.01
CA GLU A 123 2.21 -19.39 12.39
C GLU A 123 1.27 -18.17 12.53
N GLU A 124 1.55 -17.09 11.81
CA GLU A 124 0.70 -15.90 11.77
C GLU A 124 -0.53 -16.12 10.88
N ARG A 125 -0.35 -16.83 9.76
CA ARG A 125 -1.46 -17.18 8.84
C ARG A 125 -2.52 -18.02 9.54
N GLU A 126 -2.14 -19.01 10.33
CA GLU A 126 -3.07 -19.94 11.03
C GLU A 126 -3.94 -19.22 12.07
N LYS A 127 -3.49 -18.08 12.60
CA LYS A 127 -4.27 -17.26 13.53
C LYS A 127 -5.45 -16.53 12.85
N TYR A 128 -5.33 -16.21 11.57
CA TYR A 128 -6.31 -15.39 10.83
C TYR A 128 -7.04 -16.13 9.72
N LEU A 129 -6.50 -17.24 9.22
CA LEU A 129 -7.17 -18.11 8.26
C LEU A 129 -7.91 -19.21 9.05
N PRO A 130 -9.23 -19.41 8.85
CA PRO A 130 -9.89 -20.58 9.40
C PRO A 130 -9.20 -21.85 8.89
N PRO A 131 -9.19 -22.96 9.66
CA PRO A 131 -8.64 -24.21 9.18
C PRO A 131 -9.30 -24.56 7.84
N GLU A 132 -8.48 -24.74 6.80
CA GLU A 132 -8.94 -25.30 5.52
C GLU A 132 -9.38 -26.75 5.79
N GLU A 133 -10.67 -26.96 6.06
CA GLU A 133 -11.35 -28.27 5.97
C GLU A 133 -11.62 -28.66 4.51
#